data_AF-A0A671NFR8-F1
#
_entry.id   AF-A0A671NFR8-F1
#
_cell.length_a   1.000
_cell.length_b   1.000
_cell.length_c   1.000
_cell.angle_alpha   90.00
_cell.angle_beta   90.00
_cell.angle_gamma   90.00
#
_symmetry.space_group_name_H-M   'P 1'
#
loop_
_entity.id
_entity.type
_entity.pdbx_description
1 polymer ?
#
loop_
_entity_poly.entity_id
_entity_poly.type
_entity_poly.pdbx_seq_one_letter_code
_entity_poly.pdbx_strand_id
1 'polypeptide(L)' 'MDSNGLADPYVKLHLLPGASKSNKLRTKTILTTLNPVWNETLVYHGITNEDMQKKTLR' A
#
# COMPACT_ATOMS: atom_id res chain seq x y z
N MET A 1 -4.16 19.12 11.84
CA MET A 1 -5.39 18.65 11.18
C MET A 1 -5.57 19.49 9.95
N ASP A 2 -5.71 18.87 8.78
CA ASP A 2 -5.78 19.62 7.52
C ASP A 2 -7.07 20.44 7.46
N SER A 3 -6.92 21.76 7.28
CA SER A 3 -7.96 22.77 7.49
C SER A 3 -9.00 22.84 6.37
N ASN A 4 -8.96 21.95 5.37
CA ASN A 4 -9.85 22.02 4.21
C ASN A 4 -11.05 21.06 4.28
N GLY A 5 -11.22 20.30 5.37
CA GLY A 5 -12.32 19.32 5.50
C GLY A 5 -12.23 18.14 4.52
N LEU A 6 -11.15 18.06 3.75
CA LEU A 6 -10.86 16.99 2.81
C LEU A 6 -9.63 16.23 3.32
N ALA A 7 -9.64 14.91 3.17
CA ALA A 7 -8.50 14.08 3.51
C ALA A 7 -7.62 13.85 2.28
N ASP A 8 -6.34 13.60 2.52
CA ASP A 8 -5.39 13.07 1.54
C ASP A 8 -5.09 11.60 1.86
N PRO A 9 -6.07 10.70 1.71
CA PRO A 9 -5.87 9.29 2.01
C PRO A 9 -4.85 8.64 1.06
N TYR A 10 -4.02 7.78 1.64
CA TYR A 10 -3.14 6.88 0.91
C TYR A 10 -3.12 5.53 1.61
N VAL A 11 -2.88 4.44 0.86
CA VAL A 11 -2.71 3.10 1.42
C VAL A 11 -1.24 2.72 1.34
N LYS A 12 -0.72 2.12 2.40
CA LYS A 12 0.61 1.52 2.42
C LYS A 12 0.46 0.03 2.70
N LEU A 13 1.04 -0.78 1.84
CA LEU A 13 1.03 -2.24 1.92
C LEU A 13 2.41 -2.70 2.39
N HIS A 14 2.43 -3.51 3.45
CA HIS A 14 3.64 -4.11 4.00
C HIS A 14 3.58 -5.62 3.84
N LEU A 15 4.59 -6.19 3.19
CA LEU A 15 4.71 -7.63 3.01
C LEU A 15 5.73 -8.20 4.02
N LEU A 16 5.29 -9.11 4.89
CA LEU A 16 6.07 -9.70 6.01
C LEU A 16 6.05 -11.22 5.93
N PRO A 17 7.06 -12.01 6.35
CA PRO A 17 8.33 -11.59 6.94
C PRO A 17 9.31 -11.13 5.87
N GLY A 18 9.86 -9.94 6.06
CA GLY A 18 10.78 -9.33 5.10
C GLY A 18 10.65 -7.82 5.14
N ALA A 19 11.33 -7.18 6.07
CA ALA A 19 11.40 -5.73 6.18
C ALA A 19 12.28 -5.09 5.08
N SER A 20 12.32 -5.67 3.89
CA SER A 20 13.04 -5.08 2.76
C SER A 20 12.26 -3.90 2.22
N LYS A 21 12.95 -2.84 1.78
CA LYS A 21 12.30 -1.69 1.12
C LYS A 21 11.49 -2.12 -0.10
N SER A 22 11.87 -3.22 -0.76
CA SER A 22 11.13 -3.81 -1.89
C SER A 22 9.77 -4.41 -1.50
N ASN A 23 9.54 -4.69 -0.22
CA ASN A 23 8.27 -5.23 0.31
C ASN A 23 7.31 -4.14 0.80
N LYS A 24 7.70 -2.87 0.73
CA LYS A 24 6.81 -1.74 1.00
C LYS A 24 6.30 -1.19 -0.31
N LEU A 25 5.01 -1.33 -0.54
CA LEU A 25 4.31 -0.64 -1.61
C LEU A 25 3.42 0.43 -1.01
N ARG A 26 3.28 1.54 -1.71
CA ARG A 26 2.33 2.60 -1.34
C ARG A 26 1.56 2.98 -2.58
N THR A 27 0.26 3.18 -2.42
CA THR A 27 -0.53 3.76 -3.49
C THR A 27 -0.25 5.25 -3.63
N LYS A 28 -0.67 5.84 -4.74
CA LYS A 28 -0.73 7.30 -4.86
C LYS A 28 -1.61 7.91 -3.77
N THR A 29 -1.18 9.04 -3.24
CA THR A 29 -2.02 9.86 -2.38
C THR A 29 -3.11 10.49 -3.25
N ILE A 30 -4.37 10.24 -2.91
CA ILE A 30 -5.48 10.90 -3.58
C ILE A 30 -5.79 12.15 -2.78
N LEU A 31 -5.54 13.30 -3.37
CA LEU A 31 -5.78 14.57 -2.71
C LEU A 31 -7.28 14.87 -2.71
N THR A 32 -7.75 15.61 -1.72
CA THR A 32 -9.07 16.26 -1.73
C THR A 32 -10.28 15.29 -1.79
N THR A 33 -10.22 14.12 -1.15
CA THR A 33 -11.35 13.16 -1.16
C THR A 33 -11.58 12.45 0.18
N LEU A 34 -12.85 12.27 0.55
CA LEU A 34 -13.27 11.46 1.70
C LEU A 34 -13.54 9.99 1.31
N ASN A 35 -13.72 9.71 0.01
CA ASN A 35 -13.94 8.36 -0.54
C ASN A 35 -12.88 8.08 -1.62
N PRO A 36 -11.64 7.76 -1.23
CA PRO A 36 -10.59 7.46 -2.18
C PRO A 36 -10.85 6.15 -2.91
N VAL A 37 -10.78 6.19 -4.24
CA VAL A 37 -10.76 5.00 -5.09
C VAL A 37 -9.42 4.98 -5.80
N TRP A 38 -8.51 4.12 -5.36
CA TRP A 38 -7.18 4.03 -5.98
C TRP A 38 -7.23 3.35 -7.34
N ASN A 39 -8.01 2.27 -7.50
CA ASN A 39 -7.99 1.41 -8.70
C ASN A 39 -6.57 1.10 -9.20
N GLU A 40 -5.61 1.00 -8.27
CA GLU A 40 -4.18 0.87 -8.57
C GLU A 40 -3.74 -0.56 -8.25
N THR A 41 -3.10 -1.21 -9.23
CA THR A 41 -2.57 -2.55 -9.07
C THR A 41 -1.15 -2.46 -8.53
N LEU A 42 -0.94 -2.92 -7.30
CA LEU A 42 0.37 -3.02 -6.67
C LEU A 42 0.94 -4.42 -6.91
N VAL A 43 2.03 -4.49 -7.66
CA VAL A 43 2.69 -5.76 -8.01
C VAL A 43 4.01 -5.85 -7.26
N TYR A 44 4.18 -6.93 -6.50
CA TYR A 44 5.46 -7.26 -5.89
C TYR A 44 6.30 -8.08 -6.87
N HIS A 45 7.44 -7.55 -7.29
CA HIS A 45 8.39 -8.26 -8.14
C HIS A 45 9.42 -9.02 -7.28
N GLY A 46 9.62 -10.31 -7.57
CA GLY A 46 10.57 -11.16 -6.83
C GLY A 46 9.98 -11.89 -5.62
N ILE A 47 8.65 -12.02 -5.53
CA ILE A 47 7.98 -12.90 -4.57
C ILE A 47 7.96 -14.31 -5.13
N THR A 48 8.51 -15.26 -4.39
CA THR A 48 8.45 -16.68 -4.72
C THR A 48 7.16 -17.31 -4.18
N ASN A 49 6.70 -18.43 -4.73
CA ASN A 49 5.49 -19.10 -4.27
C ASN A 49 5.51 -19.48 -2.78
N GLU A 50 6.67 -19.88 -2.25
CA GLU A 50 6.84 -20.15 -0.82
C GLU A 50 6.62 -18.90 0.03
N ASP A 51 7.06 -17.78 -0.50
CA ASP A 51 6.99 -16.49 0.12
C ASP A 51 5.55 -15.96 0.07
N MET A 52 4.77 -16.30 -0.96
CA MET A 52 3.32 -16.05 -0.99
C MET A 52 2.52 -16.84 0.06
N GLN A 53 3.02 -18.03 0.46
CA GLN A 53 2.41 -18.88 1.50
C GLN A 53 2.85 -18.45 2.91
N LYS A 54 4.07 -17.96 3.05
CA LYS A 54 4.67 -17.55 4.33
C LYS A 54 4.47 -16.06 4.62
N LYS A 55 4.27 -15.23 3.59
CA LYS A 55 4.13 -13.79 3.75
C LYS A 55 2.68 -13.36 3.94
N THR A 56 2.47 -12.48 4.91
CA THR A 56 1.21 -11.81 5.20
C THR A 56 1.29 -10.35 4.75
N LEU A 57 0.22 -9.89 4.09
CA LEU A 57 0.01 -8.49 3.74
C LEU A 57 -0.63 -7.78 4.94
N ARG A 58 -0.03 -6.70 5.41
CA ARG A 58 -0.53 -5.91 6.55
C ARG A 58 -0.47 -4.41 6.29
#